data_AF-A0A975SZK6-F1
#
_entry.id   AF-A0A975SZK6-F1
#
_cell.length_a   1.000
_cell.length_b   1.000
_cell.length_c   1.000
_cell.angle_alpha   90.00
_cell.angle_beta   90.00
_cell.angle_gamma   90.00
#
_symmetry.space_group_name_H-M   'P 1'
#
loop_
_entity.id
_entity.type
_entity.pdbx_description
1 polymer ?
#
loop_
_entity_poly.entity_id
_entity_poly.type
_entity_poly.pdbx_seq_one_letter_code
_entity_poly.pdbx_strand_id
1 'polypeptide(L)'
;MSDFAERWSLARDEGLRQVALARLVRTRKALTRQSLTERAREWTEVRLDAAELSRVRREREPDEGDPLVTIRIATYSAGERLRRTIESCLAQDYPRVEIVVVGDCCDDATARVALDYADRGVRFVNLGRRGQYPSDRMSLWQVAGVTPMNIGALMAAGSWIAPCDDDDTLTPDHVSTLLAWARTHDAEMVWSDAAMQAEDGTWTTTGGPPLALGRISHGSVLFRSDIAFIDLNRRSYLLDEPADWNLWRRMSKAGVQISYCPQLTYYHYF
;
A
#
# COMPACT_ATOMS: atom_id res chain seq x y z
N MET A 1 18.82 -6.95 22.94
CA MET A 1 18.13 -5.92 22.11
C MET A 1 18.91 -5.51 20.86
N SER A 2 20.13 -6.03 20.62
CA SER A 2 20.93 -5.76 19.40
C SER A 2 20.68 -6.72 18.23
N ASP A 3 20.33 -8.00 18.50
CA ASP A 3 20.26 -9.05 17.47
C ASP A 3 19.07 -8.89 16.49
N PHE A 4 18.00 -8.19 16.84
CA PHE A 4 16.84 -8.01 15.94
C PHE A 4 17.02 -6.88 14.93
N ALA A 5 17.52 -5.71 15.36
CA ALA A 5 17.78 -4.56 14.48
C ALA A 5 18.93 -4.84 13.50
N GLU A 6 19.97 -5.54 13.97
CA GLU A 6 21.12 -5.95 13.16
C GLU A 6 20.72 -7.03 12.12
N ARG A 7 19.85 -7.98 12.50
CA ARG A 7 19.25 -8.93 11.55
C ARG A 7 18.32 -8.24 10.55
N TRP A 8 17.64 -7.16 10.91
CA TRP A 8 16.72 -6.41 10.04
C TRP A 8 17.47 -5.63 8.95
N SER A 9 18.56 -4.95 9.31
CA SER A 9 19.48 -4.29 8.38
C SER A 9 20.08 -5.28 7.37
N LEU A 10 20.53 -6.45 7.84
CA LEU A 10 21.07 -7.50 6.97
C LEU A 10 20.04 -8.09 5.98
N ALA A 11 18.73 -8.08 6.29
CA ALA A 11 17.69 -8.46 5.32
C ALA A 11 17.50 -7.43 4.21
N ARG A 12 17.60 -6.15 4.56
CA ARG A 12 17.27 -5.02 3.69
C ARG A 12 18.36 -4.85 2.62
N ASP A 13 19.62 -5.00 3.02
CA ASP A 13 20.80 -5.01 2.15
C ASP A 13 20.80 -6.21 1.18
N GLU A 14 20.30 -7.37 1.63
CA GLU A 14 20.05 -8.53 0.77
C GLU A 14 18.83 -8.34 -0.14
N GLY A 15 17.80 -7.62 0.30
CA GLY A 15 16.59 -7.28 -0.46
C GLY A 15 16.83 -6.31 -1.63
N LEU A 16 17.71 -5.33 -1.48
CA LEU A 16 18.11 -4.43 -2.57
C LEU A 16 19.07 -5.11 -3.56
N ARG A 17 19.97 -5.97 -3.06
CA ARG A 17 20.70 -6.92 -3.91
C ARG A 17 19.75 -7.84 -4.66
N GLN A 18 18.59 -8.20 -4.08
CA GLN A 18 17.54 -8.99 -4.74
C GLN A 18 16.73 -8.20 -5.79
N VAL A 19 16.58 -6.88 -5.70
CA VAL A 19 16.00 -6.08 -6.80
C VAL A 19 17.00 -5.94 -7.97
N ALA A 20 18.30 -5.83 -7.66
CA ALA A 20 19.36 -5.89 -8.67
C ALA A 20 19.55 -7.33 -9.22
N LEU A 21 19.40 -8.37 -8.41
CA LEU A 21 19.35 -9.78 -8.82
C LEU A 21 18.03 -10.15 -9.50
N ALA A 22 16.93 -9.45 -9.26
CA ALA A 22 15.67 -9.66 -9.98
C ALA A 22 15.82 -9.27 -11.47
N ARG A 23 16.79 -8.41 -11.79
CA ARG A 23 17.25 -8.18 -13.18
C ARG A 23 18.13 -9.30 -13.74
N LEU A 24 18.76 -10.14 -12.90
CA LEU A 24 19.76 -11.12 -13.33
C LEU A 24 19.44 -12.60 -13.06
N VAL A 25 18.47 -12.91 -12.21
CA VAL A 25 18.17 -14.27 -11.77
C VAL A 25 16.66 -14.50 -11.84
N ARG A 26 16.21 -14.82 -13.06
CA ARG A 26 15.05 -15.70 -13.27
C ARG A 26 15.36 -17.10 -12.71
N THR A 27 15.49 -17.25 -11.39
CA THR A 27 15.16 -18.54 -10.77
C THR A 27 13.72 -18.44 -10.35
N ARG A 28 12.82 -18.72 -11.30
CA ARG A 28 11.45 -19.15 -10.99
C ARG A 28 11.57 -20.16 -9.85
N LYS A 29 11.09 -19.83 -8.63
CA LYS A 29 10.67 -20.89 -7.70
C LYS A 29 9.86 -21.87 -8.57
N ALA A 30 10.25 -23.15 -8.59
CA ALA A 30 9.55 -24.16 -9.38
C ALA A 30 8.04 -24.04 -9.09
N LEU A 31 7.20 -24.06 -10.13
CA LEU A 31 5.73 -23.98 -9.96
C LEU A 31 5.27 -25.10 -9.03
N THR A 32 5.08 -24.79 -7.76
CA THR A 32 4.60 -25.74 -6.76
C THR A 32 3.10 -25.99 -7.00
N ARG A 33 2.59 -27.13 -6.53
CA ARG A 33 1.14 -27.39 -6.52
C ARG A 33 0.36 -26.25 -5.87
N GLN A 34 0.89 -25.67 -4.80
CA GLN A 34 0.28 -24.51 -4.12
C GLN A 34 0.23 -23.28 -5.03
N SER A 35 1.32 -22.96 -5.75
CA SER A 35 1.35 -21.83 -6.69
C SER A 35 0.37 -22.01 -7.85
N LEU A 36 0.20 -23.24 -8.36
CA LEU A 36 -0.78 -23.52 -9.42
C LEU A 36 -2.22 -23.40 -8.92
N THR A 37 -2.50 -23.90 -7.72
CA THR A 37 -3.80 -23.72 -7.06
C THR A 37 -4.10 -22.25 -6.82
N GLU A 38 -3.12 -21.47 -6.36
CA GLU A 38 -3.28 -20.04 -6.13
C GLU A 38 -3.54 -19.28 -7.43
N ARG A 39 -2.80 -19.58 -8.52
CA ARG A 39 -3.05 -19.00 -9.85
C ARG A 39 -4.46 -19.30 -10.36
N ALA A 40 -4.95 -20.52 -10.14
CA ALA A 40 -6.30 -20.90 -10.54
C ALA A 40 -7.37 -20.14 -9.74
N ARG A 41 -7.15 -19.96 -8.43
CA ARG A 41 -8.04 -19.16 -7.56
C ARG A 41 -8.09 -17.70 -8.01
N GLU A 42 -6.94 -17.06 -8.19
CA GLU A 42 -6.89 -15.67 -8.65
C GLU A 42 -7.58 -15.48 -10.00
N TRP A 43 -7.47 -16.46 -10.90
CA TRP A 43 -8.15 -16.37 -12.19
C TRP A 43 -9.67 -16.35 -12.05
N THR A 44 -10.21 -17.12 -11.10
CA THR A 44 -11.63 -17.08 -10.75
C THR A 44 -11.99 -15.78 -10.04
N GLU A 45 -11.20 -15.35 -9.06
CA GLU A 45 -11.41 -14.10 -8.30
C GLU A 45 -11.46 -12.89 -9.22
N VAL A 46 -10.49 -12.71 -10.12
CA VAL A 46 -10.47 -11.59 -11.09
C VAL A 46 -11.75 -11.51 -11.92
N ARG A 47 -12.38 -12.65 -12.26
CA ARG A 47 -13.65 -12.66 -13.00
C ARG A 47 -14.84 -12.25 -12.13
N LEU A 48 -14.83 -12.65 -10.86
CA LEU A 48 -15.83 -12.22 -9.88
C LEU A 48 -15.66 -10.73 -9.59
N ASP A 49 -14.42 -10.28 -9.42
CA ASP A 49 -14.05 -8.88 -9.21
C ASP A 49 -14.51 -8.01 -10.39
N ALA A 50 -14.37 -8.47 -11.63
CA ALA A 50 -14.86 -7.74 -12.80
C ALA A 50 -16.40 -7.61 -12.82
N ALA A 51 -17.12 -8.65 -12.39
CA ALA A 51 -18.57 -8.62 -12.29
C ALA A 51 -19.03 -7.68 -11.15
N GLU A 52 -18.34 -7.72 -10.01
CA GLU A 52 -18.59 -6.84 -8.88
C GLU A 52 -18.23 -5.39 -9.18
N LEU A 53 -17.11 -5.15 -9.87
CA LEU A 53 -16.71 -3.84 -10.37
C LEU A 53 -17.80 -3.22 -11.26
N SER A 54 -18.40 -4.04 -12.12
CA SER A 54 -19.52 -3.60 -12.96
C SER A 54 -20.77 -3.27 -12.15
N ARG A 55 -21.00 -3.96 -11.02
CA ARG A 55 -22.10 -3.68 -10.10
C ARG A 55 -21.87 -2.37 -9.36
N VAL A 56 -20.72 -2.19 -8.71
CA VAL A 56 -20.42 -0.97 -7.95
C VAL A 56 -20.41 0.26 -8.85
N ARG A 57 -19.93 0.17 -10.10
CA ARG A 57 -20.00 1.30 -11.05
C ARG A 57 -21.43 1.76 -11.37
N ARG A 58 -22.41 0.85 -11.36
CA ARG A 58 -23.82 1.20 -11.59
C ARG A 58 -24.48 1.85 -10.37
N GLU A 59 -24.02 1.47 -9.18
CA GLU A 59 -24.53 1.97 -7.90
C GLU A 59 -23.74 3.19 -7.41
N ARG A 60 -22.63 3.53 -8.08
CA ARG A 60 -21.73 4.61 -7.71
C ARG A 60 -22.44 5.95 -7.78
N GLU A 61 -22.49 6.62 -6.65
CA GLU A 61 -22.86 8.02 -6.60
C GLU A 61 -21.71 8.88 -7.14
N PRO A 62 -22.00 9.95 -7.90
CA PRO A 62 -20.98 10.90 -8.33
C PRO A 62 -20.26 11.51 -7.12
N ASP A 63 -18.96 11.76 -7.24
CA ASP A 63 -18.21 12.51 -6.22
C ASP A 63 -18.57 14.00 -6.30
N GLU A 64 -19.75 14.37 -5.80
CA GLU A 64 -20.17 15.77 -5.70
C GLU A 64 -19.41 16.50 -4.59
N GLY A 65 -18.86 17.68 -4.92
CA GLY A 65 -18.08 18.49 -3.99
C GLY A 65 -16.70 17.93 -3.71
N ASP A 66 -16.26 17.95 -2.46
CA ASP A 66 -14.95 17.43 -2.03
C ASP A 66 -15.16 16.13 -1.25
N PRO A 67 -14.84 14.93 -1.77
CA PRO A 67 -15.03 13.66 -1.06
C PRO A 67 -14.09 13.55 0.14
N LEU A 68 -14.50 12.82 1.18
CA LEU A 68 -13.58 12.44 2.25
C LEU A 68 -12.54 11.45 1.69
N VAL A 69 -11.27 11.66 2.02
CA VAL A 69 -10.17 10.74 1.71
C VAL A 69 -9.65 10.11 3.00
N THR A 70 -9.62 8.79 3.05
CA THR A 70 -9.00 8.04 4.16
C THR A 70 -7.53 7.81 3.83
N ILE A 71 -6.63 8.42 4.61
CA ILE A 71 -5.23 7.99 4.62
C ILE A 71 -5.10 6.82 5.58
N ARG A 72 -4.72 5.64 5.06
CA ARG A 72 -4.53 4.43 5.88
C ARG A 72 -3.05 4.15 6.09
N ILE A 73 -2.68 3.82 7.32
CA ILE A 73 -1.33 3.46 7.73
C ILE A 73 -1.39 2.13 8.47
N ALA A 74 -0.62 1.15 8.00
CA ALA A 74 -0.42 -0.11 8.71
C ALA A 74 0.89 -0.05 9.48
N THR A 75 0.90 -0.46 10.76
CA THR A 75 2.12 -0.39 11.56
C THR A 75 2.37 -1.63 12.42
N TYR A 76 3.64 -1.94 12.69
CA TYR A 76 4.04 -3.05 13.56
C TYR A 76 5.11 -2.66 14.57
N SER A 77 6.20 -2.04 14.11
CA SER A 77 7.34 -1.68 14.96
C SER A 77 8.08 -0.44 14.42
N ALA A 78 7.32 0.59 14.03
CA ALA A 78 7.87 1.83 13.49
C ALA A 78 8.44 2.76 14.57
N GLY A 79 7.91 2.71 15.79
CA GLY A 79 8.28 3.66 16.85
C GLY A 79 8.18 5.10 16.37
N GLU A 80 9.25 5.88 16.53
CA GLU A 80 9.27 7.30 16.13
C GLU A 80 9.17 7.53 14.61
N ARG A 81 9.42 6.54 13.76
CA ARG A 81 9.22 6.72 12.29
C ARG A 81 7.76 7.02 11.96
N LEU A 82 6.84 6.39 12.68
CA LEU A 82 5.39 6.60 12.52
C LEU A 82 5.00 8.06 12.77
N ARG A 83 5.71 8.76 13.66
CA ARG A 83 5.47 10.18 13.95
C ARG A 83 5.61 11.02 12.68
N ARG A 84 6.71 10.82 11.94
CA ARG A 84 6.97 11.52 10.68
C ARG A 84 5.86 11.25 9.66
N THR A 85 5.46 10.00 9.53
CA THR A 85 4.38 9.59 8.62
C THR A 85 3.08 10.31 8.96
N ILE A 86 2.64 10.23 10.22
CA ILE A 86 1.39 10.87 10.67
C ILE A 86 1.44 12.39 10.46
N GLU A 87 2.56 13.06 10.77
CA GLU A 87 2.69 14.50 10.53
C GLU A 87 2.57 14.86 9.04
N SER A 88 3.14 14.06 8.14
CA SER A 88 2.99 14.29 6.69
C SER A 88 1.54 14.12 6.21
N CYS A 89 0.80 13.21 6.83
CA CYS A 89 -0.62 12.97 6.54
C CYS A 89 -1.50 14.11 7.09
N LEU A 90 -1.14 14.70 8.23
CA LEU A 90 -1.84 15.84 8.81
C LEU A 90 -1.51 17.16 8.10
N ALA A 91 -0.39 17.22 7.37
CA ALA A 91 0.06 18.37 6.62
C ALA A 91 -0.52 18.46 5.19
N GLN A 92 -1.51 17.62 4.86
CA GLN A 92 -2.17 17.69 3.55
C GLN A 92 -2.89 19.03 3.35
N ASP A 93 -2.78 19.59 2.15
CA ASP A 93 -3.51 20.80 1.75
C ASP A 93 -5.00 20.52 1.46
N TYR A 94 -5.35 19.24 1.29
CA TYR A 94 -6.72 18.80 1.10
C TYR A 94 -7.49 18.78 2.43
N PRO A 95 -8.60 19.52 2.57
CA PRO A 95 -9.23 19.77 3.87
C PRO A 95 -10.03 18.58 4.42
N ARG A 96 -10.38 17.60 3.58
CA ARG A 96 -11.28 16.49 3.95
C ARG A 96 -10.53 15.18 3.98
N VAL A 97 -9.64 15.06 4.97
CA VAL A 97 -8.87 13.85 5.24
C VAL A 97 -9.28 13.25 6.59
N GLU A 98 -9.41 11.93 6.66
CA GLU A 98 -9.29 11.18 7.91
C GLU A 98 -8.03 10.31 7.88
N ILE A 99 -7.45 10.04 9.04
CA ILE A 99 -6.25 9.21 9.16
C ILE A 99 -6.59 7.98 10.02
N VAL A 100 -6.37 6.80 9.47
CA VAL A 100 -6.60 5.51 10.14
C VAL A 100 -5.28 4.76 10.27
N VAL A 101 -4.83 4.56 11.50
CA VAL A 101 -3.64 3.76 11.82
C VAL A 101 -4.08 2.41 12.37
N VAL A 102 -3.62 1.32 11.75
CA VAL A 102 -3.90 -0.05 12.20
C VAL A 102 -2.61 -0.74 12.61
N GLY A 103 -2.49 -1.04 13.90
CA GLY A 103 -1.38 -1.81 14.47
C GLY A 103 -1.56 -3.31 14.24
N ASP A 104 -0.53 -4.01 13.77
CA ASP A 104 -0.53 -5.46 13.56
C ASP A 104 -0.11 -6.24 14.80
N CYS A 105 -0.77 -6.00 15.93
CA CYS A 105 -0.26 -6.36 17.25
C CYS A 105 1.10 -5.67 17.52
N CYS A 106 1.14 -4.35 17.27
CA CYS A 106 2.32 -3.53 17.49
C CYS A 106 2.65 -3.36 18.98
N ASP A 107 3.90 -2.98 19.27
CA ASP A 107 4.36 -2.74 20.64
C ASP A 107 3.79 -1.44 21.24
N ASP A 108 3.87 -1.33 22.58
CA ASP A 108 3.35 -0.17 23.32
C ASP A 108 4.01 1.15 22.88
N ALA A 109 5.28 1.11 22.47
CA ALA A 109 5.99 2.28 21.98
C ALA A 109 5.37 2.81 20.67
N THR A 110 5.12 1.93 19.71
CA THR A 110 4.46 2.27 18.44
C THR A 110 3.01 2.69 18.67
N ALA A 111 2.27 1.96 19.52
CA ALA A 111 0.90 2.30 19.87
C ALA A 111 0.80 3.68 20.53
N ARG A 112 1.74 4.03 21.41
CA ARG A 112 1.77 5.33 22.07
C ARG A 112 1.91 6.48 21.07
N VAL A 113 2.78 6.32 20.06
CA VAL A 113 2.93 7.33 19.00
C VAL A 113 1.60 7.60 18.31
N ALA A 114 0.85 6.58 17.90
CA ALA A 114 -0.46 6.78 17.26
C ALA A 114 -1.49 7.43 18.20
N LEU A 115 -1.52 7.01 19.47
CA LEU A 115 -2.46 7.53 20.47
C LEU A 115 -2.21 9.00 20.82
N ASP A 116 -0.97 9.48 20.74
CA ASP A 116 -0.62 10.89 20.96
C ASP A 116 -1.24 11.84 19.92
N TYR A 117 -1.76 11.32 18.80
CA TYR A 117 -2.43 12.10 17.76
C TYR A 117 -3.96 11.97 17.75
N ALA A 118 -4.55 11.32 18.76
CA ALA A 118 -5.99 11.11 18.82
C ALA A 118 -6.79 12.43 18.85
N ASP A 119 -6.25 13.46 19.50
CA ASP A 119 -6.83 14.81 19.57
C ASP A 119 -6.75 15.57 18.23
N ARG A 120 -5.85 15.15 17.34
CA ARG A 120 -5.69 15.66 15.97
C ARG A 120 -6.48 14.86 14.93
N GLY A 121 -7.39 13.99 15.37
CA GLY A 121 -8.30 13.24 14.49
C GLY A 121 -7.73 11.92 13.95
N VAL A 122 -6.58 11.45 14.46
CA VAL A 122 -6.03 10.14 14.09
C VAL A 122 -6.81 9.03 14.81
N ARG A 123 -7.39 8.11 14.03
CA ARG A 123 -8.08 6.93 14.54
C ARG A 123 -7.09 5.77 14.60
N PHE A 124 -6.90 5.20 15.79
CA PHE A 124 -5.97 4.07 15.98
C PHE A 124 -6.71 2.81 16.47
N VAL A 125 -6.37 1.67 15.87
CA VAL A 125 -6.77 0.33 16.35
C VAL A 125 -5.55 -0.58 16.32
N ASN A 126 -5.25 -1.25 17.44
CA ASN A 126 -4.24 -2.32 17.46
C ASN A 126 -4.93 -3.69 17.39
N LEU A 127 -4.52 -4.53 16.45
CA LEU A 127 -5.02 -5.89 16.33
C LEU A 127 -4.54 -6.73 17.51
N GLY A 128 -5.45 -7.50 18.12
CA GLY A 128 -5.12 -8.36 19.25
C GLY A 128 -4.23 -9.57 18.90
N ARG A 129 -3.98 -9.80 17.60
CA ARG A 129 -3.08 -10.85 17.09
C ARG A 129 -2.45 -10.36 15.80
N ARG A 130 -1.17 -10.72 15.62
CA ARG A 130 -0.44 -10.48 14.39
C ARG A 130 -1.06 -11.22 13.22
N GLY A 131 -0.97 -10.64 12.02
CA GLY A 131 -1.29 -11.31 10.78
C GLY A 131 -0.54 -12.65 10.61
N GLN A 132 -1.14 -13.56 9.84
CA GLN A 132 -0.53 -14.84 9.52
C GLN A 132 0.39 -14.66 8.31
N TYR A 133 1.70 -14.70 8.55
CA TYR A 133 2.71 -14.51 7.53
C TYR A 133 3.60 -15.74 7.36
N PRO A 134 4.16 -15.97 6.16
CA PRO A 134 5.16 -17.00 5.94
C PRO A 134 6.41 -16.74 6.80
N SER A 135 7.10 -17.81 7.18
CA SER A 135 8.29 -17.73 8.04
C SER A 135 9.56 -17.36 7.29
N ASP A 136 9.62 -17.61 5.98
CA ASP A 136 10.79 -17.22 5.19
C ASP A 136 10.79 -15.73 4.90
N ARG A 137 11.97 -15.12 4.98
CA ARG A 137 12.15 -13.66 4.98
C ARG A 137 11.62 -12.99 3.72
N MET A 138 11.87 -13.59 2.55
CA MET A 138 11.45 -13.02 1.27
C MET A 138 9.94 -13.05 1.13
N SER A 139 9.31 -14.19 1.42
CA SER A 139 7.85 -14.28 1.37
C SER A 139 7.20 -13.41 2.45
N LEU A 140 7.82 -13.27 3.63
CA LEU A 140 7.35 -12.36 4.67
C LEU A 140 7.36 -10.92 4.16
N TRP A 141 8.47 -10.47 3.57
CA TRP A 141 8.58 -9.12 3.00
C TRP A 141 7.50 -8.87 1.93
N GLN A 142 7.17 -9.87 1.11
CA GLN A 142 6.13 -9.75 0.08
C GLN A 142 4.72 -9.51 0.65
N VAL A 143 4.41 -9.94 1.88
CA VAL A 143 3.05 -9.86 2.43
C VAL A 143 2.95 -9.24 3.82
N ALA A 144 4.04 -8.68 4.35
CA ALA A 144 4.03 -7.99 5.63
C ALA A 144 3.01 -6.84 5.59
N GLY A 145 2.25 -6.66 6.69
CA GLY A 145 1.24 -5.61 6.77
C GLY A 145 -0.04 -5.86 5.98
N VAL A 146 -0.20 -6.95 5.23
CA VAL A 146 -1.44 -7.21 4.48
C VAL A 146 -2.69 -7.20 5.37
N THR A 147 -2.62 -7.85 6.53
CA THR A 147 -3.73 -7.91 7.49
C THR A 147 -4.15 -6.52 8.00
N PRO A 148 -3.30 -5.71 8.64
CA PRO A 148 -3.69 -4.37 9.09
C PRO A 148 -4.07 -3.45 7.92
N MET A 149 -3.44 -3.56 6.75
CA MET A 149 -3.82 -2.77 5.57
C MET A 149 -5.26 -3.06 5.12
N ASN A 150 -5.65 -4.34 5.00
CA ASN A 150 -7.02 -4.71 4.63
C ASN A 150 -8.03 -4.26 5.69
N ILE A 151 -7.70 -4.38 6.98
CA ILE A 151 -8.54 -3.83 8.07
C ILE A 151 -8.68 -2.31 7.94
N GLY A 152 -7.59 -1.60 7.65
CA GLY A 152 -7.62 -0.15 7.43
C GLY A 152 -8.51 0.25 6.26
N ALA A 153 -8.52 -0.52 5.16
CA ALA A 153 -9.42 -0.30 4.04
C ALA A 153 -10.89 -0.56 4.40
N LEU A 154 -11.19 -1.56 5.23
CA LEU A 154 -12.54 -1.82 5.74
C LEU A 154 -13.02 -0.76 6.74
N MET A 155 -12.10 -0.10 7.44
CA MET A 155 -12.40 0.97 8.39
C MET A 155 -12.54 2.36 7.74
N ALA A 156 -12.19 2.47 6.45
CA ALA A 156 -12.26 3.72 5.70
C ALA A 156 -13.71 4.22 5.58
N ALA A 157 -13.92 5.47 5.96
CA ALA A 157 -15.17 6.21 5.75
C ALA A 157 -15.09 7.13 4.53
N GLY A 158 -13.89 7.35 3.97
CA GLY A 158 -13.69 8.13 2.75
C GLY A 158 -14.18 7.42 1.49
N SER A 159 -14.57 8.20 0.49
CA SER A 159 -14.87 7.70 -0.86
C SER A 159 -13.58 7.29 -1.61
N TRP A 160 -12.43 7.73 -1.10
CA TRP A 160 -11.10 7.41 -1.60
C TRP A 160 -10.18 6.99 -0.48
N ILE A 161 -9.20 6.16 -0.82
CA ILE A 161 -8.19 5.63 0.09
C ILE A 161 -6.81 5.96 -0.47
N ALA A 162 -5.98 6.57 0.37
CA ALA A 162 -4.55 6.78 0.14
C ALA A 162 -3.76 5.90 1.13
N PRO A 163 -3.05 4.87 0.68
CA PRO A 163 -2.10 4.15 1.54
C PRO A 163 -0.90 5.04 1.87
N CYS A 164 -0.30 4.85 3.05
CA CYS A 164 1.01 5.38 3.38
C CYS A 164 1.73 4.39 4.31
N ASP A 165 2.97 4.03 3.98
CA ASP A 165 3.78 3.17 4.84
C ASP A 165 4.19 3.91 6.13
N ASP A 166 4.35 3.17 7.23
CA ASP A 166 4.58 3.71 8.58
C ASP A 166 6.00 4.26 8.82
N ASP A 167 6.85 4.20 7.80
CA ASP A 167 8.14 4.84 7.75
C ASP A 167 8.29 5.81 6.56
N ASP A 168 7.21 6.19 5.88
CA ASP A 168 7.28 7.06 4.70
C ASP A 168 6.50 8.37 4.86
N THR A 169 6.58 9.26 3.85
CA THR A 169 5.83 10.53 3.87
C THR A 169 5.17 10.85 2.54
N LEU A 170 3.97 11.42 2.64
CA LEU A 170 3.27 12.05 1.53
C LEU A 170 3.80 13.48 1.30
N THR A 171 3.75 13.98 0.07
CA THR A 171 3.90 15.43 -0.17
C THR A 171 2.66 16.18 0.36
N PRO A 172 2.77 17.47 0.73
CA PRO A 172 1.62 18.25 1.22
C PRO A 172 0.43 18.29 0.23
N ASP A 173 0.69 18.17 -1.06
CA ASP A 173 -0.30 18.20 -2.14
C ASP A 173 -0.70 16.80 -2.64
N HIS A 174 -0.30 15.71 -1.96
CA HIS A 174 -0.53 14.35 -2.43
C HIS A 174 -2.01 14.08 -2.73
N VAL A 175 -2.89 14.35 -1.76
CA VAL A 175 -4.32 14.05 -1.91
C VAL A 175 -4.97 14.95 -2.96
N SER A 176 -4.73 16.26 -2.91
CA SER A 176 -5.33 17.20 -3.86
C SER A 176 -4.90 16.92 -5.29
N THR A 177 -3.62 16.62 -5.51
CA THR A 177 -3.04 16.25 -6.80
C THR A 177 -3.67 14.97 -7.37
N LEU A 178 -3.65 13.87 -6.63
CA LEU A 178 -4.13 12.59 -7.15
C LEU A 178 -5.64 12.57 -7.35
N LEU A 179 -6.39 13.24 -6.48
CA LEU A 179 -7.84 13.34 -6.60
C LEU A 179 -8.24 14.21 -7.80
N ALA A 180 -7.57 15.34 -8.02
CA ALA A 180 -7.80 16.18 -9.20
C ALA A 180 -7.46 15.44 -10.50
N TRP A 181 -6.35 14.67 -10.49
CA TRP A 181 -5.97 13.83 -11.62
C TRP A 181 -7.01 12.75 -11.91
N ALA A 182 -7.50 12.06 -10.86
CA ALA A 182 -8.50 11.01 -10.98
C ALA A 182 -9.78 11.51 -11.65
N ARG A 183 -10.26 12.68 -11.21
CA ARG A 183 -11.44 13.35 -11.78
C ARG A 183 -11.26 13.72 -13.24
N THR A 184 -10.12 14.30 -13.58
CA THR A 184 -9.83 14.77 -14.94
C THR A 184 -9.72 13.62 -15.94
N HIS A 185 -9.31 12.44 -15.47
CA HIS A 185 -9.05 11.28 -16.32
C HIS A 185 -10.06 10.14 -16.16
N ASP A 186 -11.16 10.37 -15.40
CA ASP A 186 -12.14 9.33 -15.06
C ASP A 186 -11.48 8.04 -14.55
N ALA A 187 -10.48 8.20 -13.66
CA ALA A 187 -9.73 7.10 -13.10
C ALA A 187 -10.35 6.67 -11.77
N GLU A 188 -10.35 5.37 -11.49
CA GLU A 188 -10.76 4.76 -10.21
C GLU A 188 -9.57 4.48 -9.30
N MET A 189 -8.38 4.43 -9.90
CA MET A 189 -7.10 4.36 -9.22
C MET A 189 -6.10 5.24 -9.96
N VAL A 190 -5.33 6.03 -9.23
CA VAL A 190 -4.23 6.82 -9.74
C VAL A 190 -2.95 6.38 -9.05
N TRP A 191 -1.85 6.28 -9.79
CA TRP A 191 -0.53 6.20 -9.20
C TRP A 191 0.37 7.32 -9.73
N SER A 192 1.33 7.72 -8.92
CA SER A 192 2.22 8.84 -9.20
C SER A 192 3.69 8.45 -9.12
N ASP A 193 4.55 9.42 -9.37
CA ASP A 193 5.97 9.27 -9.10
C ASP A 193 6.24 9.24 -7.59
N ALA A 194 7.18 8.38 -7.21
CA ALA A 194 7.71 8.27 -5.86
C ALA A 194 9.22 8.45 -5.87
N ALA A 195 9.74 9.22 -4.92
CA ALA A 195 11.16 9.34 -4.66
C ALA A 195 11.55 8.23 -3.69
N MET A 196 12.51 7.40 -4.10
CA MET A 196 12.99 6.22 -3.37
C MET A 196 14.41 6.50 -2.88
N GLN A 197 14.58 6.53 -1.57
CA GLN A 197 15.89 6.64 -0.93
C GLN A 197 16.58 5.28 -0.93
N ALA A 198 17.83 5.24 -1.39
CA ALA A 198 18.72 4.10 -1.23
C ALA A 198 19.49 4.17 0.10
N GLU A 199 20.14 3.08 0.50
CA GLU A 199 20.92 2.99 1.74
C GLU A 199 22.07 4.01 1.82
N ASP A 200 22.67 4.36 0.67
CA ASP A 200 23.71 5.39 0.58
C ASP A 200 23.17 6.83 0.65
N GLY A 201 21.85 6.99 0.84
CA GLY A 201 21.15 8.26 0.93
C GLY A 201 20.80 8.89 -0.42
N THR A 202 21.16 8.26 -1.55
CA THR A 202 20.79 8.76 -2.88
C THR A 202 19.30 8.57 -3.14
N TRP A 203 18.73 9.48 -3.94
CA TRP A 203 17.31 9.43 -4.31
C TRP A 203 17.16 9.06 -5.78
N THR A 204 16.24 8.15 -6.07
CA THR A 204 15.82 7.81 -7.43
C THR A 204 14.31 7.93 -7.55
N THR A 205 13.80 8.22 -8.74
CA THR A 205 12.35 8.27 -8.96
C THR A 205 11.86 6.96 -9.55
N THR A 206 10.78 6.41 -8.99
CA THR A 206 10.00 5.32 -9.58
C THR A 206 8.62 5.82 -10.00
N GLY A 207 8.13 5.34 -11.13
CA GLY A 207 6.88 5.80 -11.73
C GLY A 207 6.82 5.50 -13.23
N GLY A 208 5.80 6.03 -13.89
CA GLY A 208 5.68 6.01 -15.35
C GLY A 208 4.89 4.83 -15.93
N PRO A 209 4.31 4.99 -17.13
CA PRO A 209 3.58 3.93 -17.82
C PRO A 209 4.53 2.97 -18.57
N PRO A 210 4.09 1.72 -18.85
CA PRO A 210 2.86 1.11 -18.38
C PRO A 210 2.94 0.70 -16.90
N LEU A 211 1.78 0.46 -16.27
CA LEU A 211 1.70 -0.13 -14.93
C LEU A 211 2.49 -1.45 -14.88
N ALA A 212 3.56 -1.49 -14.10
CA ALA A 212 4.47 -2.62 -14.00
C ALA A 212 5.14 -2.70 -12.62
N LEU A 213 5.54 -3.91 -12.23
CA LEU A 213 6.32 -4.13 -11.02
C LEU A 213 7.60 -3.27 -11.06
N GLY A 214 7.84 -2.52 -9.99
CA GLY A 214 8.98 -1.60 -9.89
C GLY A 214 8.79 -0.24 -10.58
N ARG A 215 7.56 0.11 -10.99
CA ARG A 215 7.18 1.44 -11.53
C ARG A 215 6.04 2.12 -10.76
N ILE A 216 5.75 1.62 -9.57
CA ILE A 216 4.67 2.06 -8.70
C ILE A 216 5.12 1.76 -7.27
N SER A 217 4.76 2.62 -6.33
CA SER A 217 5.08 2.48 -4.90
C SER A 217 3.79 2.48 -4.08
N HIS A 218 3.82 1.85 -2.91
CA HIS A 218 2.62 1.65 -2.10
C HIS A 218 1.90 2.97 -1.78
N GLY A 219 2.62 3.94 -1.23
CA GLY A 219 2.06 5.24 -0.89
C GLY A 219 2.01 6.26 -2.02
N SER A 220 2.30 5.88 -3.27
CA SER A 220 2.12 6.75 -4.44
C SER A 220 0.74 6.60 -5.11
N VAL A 221 -0.20 5.92 -4.43
CA VAL A 221 -1.50 5.53 -4.99
C VAL A 221 -2.65 6.23 -4.29
N LEU A 222 -3.69 6.59 -5.06
CA LEU A 222 -5.01 6.93 -4.57
C LEU A 222 -6.04 6.07 -5.30
N PHE A 223 -6.98 5.45 -4.59
CA PHE A 223 -8.00 4.60 -5.22
C PHE A 223 -9.36 4.71 -4.54
N ARG A 224 -10.44 4.44 -5.27
CA ARG A 224 -11.80 4.51 -4.73
C ARG A 224 -12.03 3.46 -3.64
N SER A 225 -12.70 3.83 -2.56
CA SER A 225 -13.04 2.87 -1.51
C SER A 225 -14.05 1.81 -2.00
N ASP A 226 -14.90 2.15 -2.97
CA ASP A 226 -15.86 1.22 -3.57
C ASP A 226 -15.24 0.10 -4.41
N ILE A 227 -13.93 0.15 -4.70
CA ILE A 227 -13.17 -0.95 -5.32
C ILE A 227 -12.31 -1.75 -4.32
N ALA A 228 -12.38 -1.42 -3.02
CA ALA A 228 -11.59 -2.07 -1.97
C ALA A 228 -12.02 -3.53 -1.67
N PHE A 229 -13.10 -4.03 -2.30
CA PHE A 229 -13.42 -5.45 -2.30
C PHE A 229 -12.35 -6.30 -3.01
N ILE A 230 -11.55 -5.69 -3.91
CA ILE A 230 -10.30 -6.26 -4.40
C ILE A 230 -9.24 -5.97 -3.32
N ASP A 231 -9.11 -6.87 -2.36
CA ASP A 231 -8.24 -6.68 -1.20
C ASP A 231 -6.79 -7.14 -1.46
N LEU A 232 -5.85 -6.89 -0.53
CA LEU A 232 -4.49 -7.43 -0.63
C LEU A 232 -4.51 -8.95 -0.37
N ASN A 233 -3.88 -9.73 -1.27
CA ASN A 233 -3.81 -11.19 -1.11
C ASN A 233 -2.66 -11.59 -0.19
N ARG A 234 -2.96 -12.07 1.03
CA ARG A 234 -1.97 -12.59 1.99
C ARG A 234 -1.16 -13.80 1.49
N ARG A 235 -1.58 -14.41 0.37
CA ARG A 235 -0.96 -15.57 -0.28
C ARG A 235 -0.23 -15.21 -1.56
N SER A 236 -0.12 -13.92 -1.91
CA SER A 236 0.58 -13.47 -3.13
C SER A 236 2.04 -13.94 -3.18
N TYR A 237 2.67 -14.17 -2.02
CA TYR A 237 4.01 -14.76 -1.94
C TYR A 237 4.13 -16.15 -2.58
N LEU A 238 3.02 -16.92 -2.68
CA LEU A 238 2.99 -18.19 -3.40
C LEU A 238 3.13 -18.02 -4.91
N LEU A 239 2.91 -16.79 -5.40
CA LEU A 239 3.04 -16.39 -6.78
C LEU A 239 4.34 -15.63 -7.05
N ASP A 240 5.17 -15.44 -6.01
CA ASP A 240 6.37 -14.61 -6.03
C ASP A 240 6.07 -13.14 -6.35
N GLU A 241 4.95 -12.64 -5.81
CA GLU A 241 4.49 -11.27 -6.00
C GLU A 241 4.35 -10.58 -4.64
N PRO A 242 4.96 -9.40 -4.45
CA PRO A 242 4.57 -8.47 -3.41
C PRO A 242 3.06 -8.20 -3.44
N ALA A 243 2.43 -8.07 -2.27
CA ALA A 243 0.98 -8.01 -2.13
C ALA A 243 0.36 -6.78 -2.81
N ASP A 244 1.07 -5.66 -2.76
CA ASP A 244 0.72 -4.41 -3.42
C ASP A 244 0.75 -4.55 -4.96
N TRP A 245 1.82 -5.10 -5.53
CA TRP A 245 1.87 -5.43 -6.95
C TRP A 245 0.78 -6.41 -7.36
N ASN A 246 0.56 -7.44 -6.55
CA ASN A 246 -0.49 -8.42 -6.77
C ASN A 246 -1.88 -7.76 -6.84
N LEU A 247 -2.17 -6.84 -5.93
CA LEU A 247 -3.39 -6.04 -5.90
C LEU A 247 -3.56 -5.23 -7.19
N TRP A 248 -2.59 -4.40 -7.55
CA TRP A 248 -2.72 -3.52 -8.73
C TRP A 248 -2.81 -4.32 -10.04
N ARG A 249 -2.09 -5.44 -10.14
CA ARG A 249 -2.22 -6.38 -11.27
C ARG A 249 -3.63 -6.97 -11.34
N ARG A 250 -4.23 -7.37 -10.21
CA ARG A 250 -5.61 -7.90 -10.16
C ARG A 250 -6.63 -6.82 -10.50
N MET A 251 -6.50 -5.61 -9.95
CA MET A 251 -7.32 -4.44 -10.30
C MET A 251 -7.29 -4.17 -11.81
N SER A 252 -6.08 -4.11 -12.40
CA SER A 252 -5.92 -3.92 -13.85
C SER A 252 -6.62 -5.02 -14.66
N LYS A 253 -6.50 -6.28 -14.25
CA LYS A 253 -7.16 -7.42 -14.94
C LYS A 253 -8.67 -7.46 -14.75
N ALA A 254 -9.18 -7.01 -13.60
CA ALA A 254 -10.61 -6.89 -13.33
C ALA A 254 -11.24 -5.74 -14.14
N GLY A 255 -10.41 -4.84 -14.68
CA GLY A 255 -10.85 -3.75 -15.55
C GLY A 255 -11.03 -2.42 -14.82
N VAL A 256 -10.40 -2.24 -13.66
CA VAL A 256 -10.33 -0.95 -12.96
C VAL A 256 -9.70 0.10 -13.89
N GLN A 257 -10.27 1.31 -13.91
CA GLN A 257 -9.71 2.44 -14.67
C GLN A 257 -8.51 2.99 -13.91
N ILE A 258 -7.30 2.65 -14.36
CA ILE A 258 -6.05 3.06 -13.70
C ILE A 258 -5.34 4.11 -14.55
N SER A 259 -4.94 5.23 -13.94
CA SER A 259 -4.23 6.33 -14.61
C SER A 259 -2.93 6.69 -13.90
N TYR A 260 -1.91 7.10 -14.67
CA TYR A 260 -0.64 7.57 -14.14
C TYR A 260 -0.60 9.09 -14.09
N CYS A 261 -0.26 9.65 -12.92
CA CYS A 261 -0.02 11.07 -12.71
C CYS A 261 1.50 11.35 -12.68
N PRO A 262 2.07 12.09 -13.65
CA PRO A 262 3.50 12.38 -13.73
C PRO A 262 3.92 13.50 -12.76
N GLN A 263 3.58 13.33 -11.49
CA GLN A 263 3.94 14.24 -10.40
C GLN A 263 4.51 13.43 -9.24
N LEU A 264 5.52 13.97 -8.57
CA LEU A 264 6.08 13.36 -7.36
C LEU A 264 5.15 13.64 -6.19
N THR A 265 4.56 12.60 -5.59
CA THR A 265 3.68 12.78 -4.41
C THR A 265 4.04 11.92 -3.21
N TYR A 266 5.16 11.20 -3.26
CA TYR A 266 5.56 10.26 -2.23
C TYR A 266 7.08 10.20 -2.03
N TYR A 267 7.51 10.12 -0.77
CA TYR A 267 8.89 9.85 -0.39
C TYR A 267 8.97 8.54 0.39
N HIS A 268 9.69 7.59 -0.19
CA HIS A 268 10.06 6.33 0.43
C HIS A 268 11.46 6.42 1.02
N TYR A 269 11.60 6.16 2.32
CA TYR A 269 12.89 6.21 3.02
C TYR A 269 13.53 4.83 3.17
N PHE A 270 14.85 4.79 3.34
CA PHE A 270 15.59 3.56 3.63
C PHE A 270 15.64 3.23 5.12
#